data_AF-A0A517T3B0-F1
#
_entry.id   AF-A0A517T3B0-F1
#
_cell.length_a   1.000
_cell.length_b   1.000
_cell.length_c   1.000
_cell.angle_alpha   90.00
_cell.angle_beta   90.00
_cell.angle_gamma   90.00
#
_symmetry.space_group_name_H-M   'P 1'
#
loop_
_entity.id
_entity.type
_entity.pdbx_description
1 polymer ?
#
loop_
_entity_poly.entity_id
_entity_poly.type
_entity_poly.pdbx_seq_one_letter_code
_entity_poly.pdbx_strand_id
1 'polypeptide(L)'
;MGRSQKLLTIAILFLFSRAAIAAPFFIGVGGIDTPIDSQTGGLSGDGQTAVGRSENNAGDDLPFVWTLGTGIQQLPILPGHDEGRARSVTPDGNIIVGQSESPTGQEFAVRWVGGVIQPHLGFLPGHDEAFARVVSADGQTIAGFSRSSTTFEQQAFVWTSGGGMQALPFVAGAINPNSNANGISADGTLIAGTSSDTSGNPVATLWVNGTPQLLGDLGGGFSEGLGIASNGSVVVGASSTSAFDNHAIRYLVGSSTLEDLGVLPGYEFSSASGVSGDGSIIGGTLQDYDTGEISAFLWTQTDGMRLLTDVLTNDYGLGASIAGWELRDLERISDDGLTFYGDGRNPDGDPEAFIISLSGAAVVPEPSALILAGLGGLGLLVASRRKKLTS
;
A
#
# COMPACT_ATOMS: atom_id res chain seq x y z
N MET A 1 57.52 -7.34 46.94
CA MET A 1 56.34 -6.61 46.41
C MET A 1 56.26 -6.88 44.92
N GLY A 2 55.28 -7.68 44.48
CA GLY A 2 55.11 -8.05 43.08
C GLY A 2 53.85 -8.89 42.91
N ARG A 3 52.69 -8.25 42.92
CA ARG A 3 51.42 -8.89 42.57
C ARG A 3 51.33 -8.93 41.05
N SER A 4 51.37 -10.12 40.46
CA SER A 4 51.06 -10.33 39.05
C SER A 4 49.53 -10.28 38.89
N GLN A 5 49.02 -9.27 38.20
CA GLN A 5 47.63 -9.25 37.73
C GLN A 5 47.53 -10.18 36.53
N LYS A 6 46.78 -11.28 36.68
CA LYS A 6 46.34 -12.09 35.54
C LYS A 6 45.12 -11.39 34.96
N LEU A 7 45.25 -10.84 33.74
CA LEU A 7 44.10 -10.37 32.97
C LEU A 7 43.23 -11.58 32.59
N LEU A 8 41.95 -11.51 32.97
CA LEU A 8 40.91 -12.42 32.54
C LEU A 8 40.33 -11.85 31.24
N THR A 9 40.71 -12.42 30.09
CA THR A 9 40.08 -12.10 28.81
C THR A 9 38.73 -12.80 28.75
N ILE A 10 37.65 -12.03 28.94
CA ILE A 10 36.28 -12.50 28.69
C ILE A 10 36.05 -12.42 27.18
N ALA A 11 36.06 -13.57 26.50
CA ALA A 11 35.58 -13.67 25.14
C ALA A 11 34.04 -13.69 25.17
N ILE A 12 33.42 -12.57 24.83
CA ILE A 12 31.97 -12.51 24.57
C ILE A 12 31.74 -13.14 23.21
N LEU A 13 31.26 -14.39 23.21
CA LEU A 13 30.83 -15.09 22.01
C LEU A 13 29.45 -14.55 21.62
N PHE A 14 29.40 -13.61 20.67
CA PHE A 14 28.14 -13.24 20.02
C PHE A 14 27.70 -14.40 19.13
N LEU A 15 26.78 -15.23 19.63
CA LEU A 15 25.99 -16.13 18.81
C LEU A 15 25.03 -15.28 17.98
N PHE A 16 25.46 -14.86 16.80
CA PHE A 16 24.53 -14.47 15.75
C PHE A 16 23.87 -15.76 15.26
N SER A 17 22.65 -16.05 15.71
CA SER A 17 21.77 -16.88 14.90
C SER A 17 21.56 -16.11 13.60
N ARG A 18 22.23 -16.52 12.52
CA ARG A 18 21.77 -16.14 11.19
C ARG A 18 20.35 -16.67 11.09
N ALA A 19 19.36 -15.79 11.17
CA ALA A 19 18.05 -16.12 10.64
C ALA A 19 18.31 -16.67 9.23
N ALA A 20 17.84 -17.88 8.97
CA ALA A 20 17.87 -18.41 7.62
C ALA A 20 17.16 -17.37 6.75
N ILE A 21 17.88 -16.81 5.80
CA ILE A 21 17.30 -15.93 4.79
C ILE A 21 16.30 -16.82 4.05
N ALA A 22 15.01 -16.56 4.22
CA ALA A 22 13.98 -17.28 3.46
C ALA A 22 14.25 -17.04 1.97
N ALA A 23 14.15 -18.08 1.15
CA ALA A 23 14.25 -17.92 -0.29
C ALA A 23 12.98 -17.24 -0.82
N PRO A 24 13.05 -16.58 -2.00
CA PRO A 24 11.86 -16.04 -2.64
C PRO A 24 10.78 -17.09 -2.80
N PHE A 25 9.52 -16.69 -2.59
CA PHE A 25 8.38 -17.59 -2.70
C PHE A 25 7.13 -16.89 -3.24
N PHE A 26 6.19 -17.70 -3.71
CA PHE A 26 4.84 -17.33 -4.12
C PHE A 26 3.86 -18.24 -3.40
N ILE A 27 2.74 -17.69 -2.92
CA ILE A 27 1.67 -18.44 -2.26
C ILE A 27 0.30 -17.85 -2.62
N GLY A 28 -0.68 -18.70 -2.96
CA GLY A 28 -2.09 -18.32 -2.96
C GLY A 28 -2.61 -18.19 -1.54
N VAL A 29 -3.35 -17.12 -1.24
CA VAL A 29 -3.84 -16.82 0.11
C VAL A 29 -4.88 -17.82 0.59
N GLY A 30 -5.58 -18.48 -0.33
CA GLY A 30 -6.75 -19.32 -0.08
C GLY A 30 -8.03 -18.51 0.09
N GLY A 31 -9.11 -19.22 0.41
CA GLY A 31 -10.41 -18.67 0.78
C GLY A 31 -10.90 -19.22 2.12
N ILE A 32 -11.91 -18.57 2.69
CA ILE A 32 -12.60 -19.09 3.89
C ILE A 32 -13.38 -20.37 3.54
N ASP A 33 -14.02 -20.35 2.36
CA ASP A 33 -14.77 -21.46 1.80
C ASP A 33 -14.20 -21.87 0.42
N THR A 34 -14.77 -22.93 -0.15
CA THR A 34 -14.49 -23.39 -1.52
C THR A 34 -15.80 -23.40 -2.34
N PRO A 35 -15.82 -22.99 -3.63
CA PRO A 35 -14.68 -22.52 -4.44
C PRO A 35 -14.05 -21.26 -3.87
N ILE A 36 -12.77 -21.05 -4.19
CA ILE A 36 -12.04 -19.91 -3.62
C ILE A 36 -12.53 -18.63 -4.30
N ASP A 37 -12.87 -17.63 -3.51
CA ASP A 37 -12.94 -16.25 -3.95
C ASP A 37 -12.33 -15.42 -2.83
N SER A 38 -11.12 -14.91 -3.06
CA SER A 38 -10.45 -14.00 -2.13
C SER A 38 -9.84 -12.82 -2.88
N GLN A 39 -9.92 -11.65 -2.25
CA GLN A 39 -9.46 -10.39 -2.82
C GLN A 39 -8.66 -9.55 -1.83
N THR A 40 -7.72 -8.81 -2.39
CA THR A 40 -6.74 -8.00 -1.70
C THR A 40 -7.39 -6.82 -0.98
N GLY A 41 -6.93 -6.57 0.25
CA GLY A 41 -7.24 -5.38 1.05
C GLY A 41 -5.97 -4.59 1.36
N GLY A 42 -5.19 -5.07 2.33
CA GLY A 42 -4.00 -4.38 2.82
C GLY A 42 -2.87 -5.34 3.15
N LEU A 43 -1.65 -4.82 3.17
CA LEU A 43 -0.42 -5.55 3.54
C LEU A 43 0.32 -4.72 4.60
N SER A 44 0.81 -5.36 5.65
CA SER A 44 1.64 -4.71 6.66
C SER A 44 2.99 -4.29 6.08
N GLY A 45 3.59 -3.24 6.63
CA GLY A 45 4.90 -2.73 6.19
C GLY A 45 6.03 -3.75 6.24
N ASP A 46 5.94 -4.76 7.12
CA ASP A 46 6.87 -5.89 7.19
C ASP A 46 6.52 -7.08 6.28
N GLY A 47 5.40 -7.01 5.55
CA GLY A 47 4.94 -8.05 4.64
C GLY A 47 4.41 -9.33 5.29
N GLN A 48 4.27 -9.39 6.62
CA GLN A 48 3.89 -10.62 7.32
C GLN A 48 2.38 -10.78 7.57
N THR A 49 1.62 -9.70 7.47
CA THR A 49 0.17 -9.66 7.67
C THR A 49 -0.52 -9.11 6.44
N ALA A 50 -1.45 -9.87 5.88
CA ALA A 50 -2.32 -9.44 4.79
C ALA A 50 -3.78 -9.46 5.24
N VAL A 51 -4.60 -8.58 4.68
CA VAL A 51 -6.04 -8.52 4.99
C VAL A 51 -6.83 -8.38 3.71
N GLY A 52 -8.08 -8.78 3.72
CA GLY A 52 -8.92 -8.72 2.52
C GLY A 52 -10.35 -9.13 2.78
N ARG A 53 -11.01 -9.57 1.71
CA ARG A 53 -12.33 -10.23 1.77
C ARG A 53 -12.27 -11.60 1.12
N SER A 54 -13.10 -12.52 1.58
CA SER A 54 -13.34 -13.79 0.90
C SER A 54 -14.82 -14.07 0.84
N GLU A 55 -15.33 -14.48 -0.32
CA GLU A 55 -16.74 -14.84 -0.49
C GLU A 55 -16.99 -16.23 0.11
N ASN A 56 -18.09 -16.37 0.85
CA ASN A 56 -18.52 -17.65 1.38
C ASN A 56 -19.48 -18.39 0.41
N ASN A 57 -19.88 -19.62 0.74
CA ASN A 57 -20.84 -20.37 -0.10
C ASN A 57 -22.25 -19.76 -0.21
N ALA A 58 -22.61 -18.80 0.65
CA ALA A 58 -23.86 -18.06 0.58
C ALA A 58 -23.76 -16.82 -0.33
N GLY A 59 -22.55 -16.45 -0.77
CA GLY A 59 -22.28 -15.24 -1.54
C GLY A 59 -21.95 -14.02 -0.66
N ASP A 60 -21.75 -14.19 0.64
CA ASP A 60 -21.43 -13.08 1.55
C ASP A 60 -19.91 -12.84 1.59
N ASP A 61 -19.52 -11.57 1.53
CA ASP A 61 -18.13 -11.16 1.75
C ASP A 61 -17.75 -11.21 3.22
N LEU A 62 -16.73 -12.00 3.54
CA LEU A 62 -16.20 -12.13 4.89
C LEU A 62 -14.83 -11.48 5.01
N PRO A 63 -14.62 -10.55 5.97
CA PRO A 63 -13.33 -9.92 6.16
C PRO A 63 -12.36 -10.95 6.72
N PHE A 64 -11.11 -10.95 6.28
CA PHE A 64 -10.10 -11.84 6.80
C PHE A 64 -8.79 -11.14 7.15
N VAL A 65 -8.02 -11.81 8.01
CA VAL A 65 -6.59 -11.59 8.21
C VAL A 65 -5.84 -12.87 7.86
N TRP A 66 -4.73 -12.73 7.16
CA TRP A 66 -3.80 -13.79 6.81
C TRP A 66 -2.45 -13.49 7.44
N THR A 67 -1.80 -14.52 8.01
CA THR A 67 -0.40 -14.42 8.42
C THR A 67 0.42 -15.62 7.98
N LEU A 68 1.71 -15.39 7.79
CA LEU A 68 2.67 -16.44 7.46
C LEU A 68 2.75 -17.45 8.62
N GLY A 69 2.14 -18.61 8.44
CA GLY A 69 2.13 -19.72 9.40
C GLY A 69 0.75 -20.06 9.96
N THR A 70 -0.21 -19.13 9.94
CA THR A 70 -1.60 -19.43 10.32
C THR A 70 -2.53 -19.55 9.12
N GLY A 71 -2.18 -18.94 7.98
CA GLY A 71 -3.08 -18.83 6.84
C GLY A 71 -4.23 -17.88 7.11
N ILE A 72 -5.29 -17.98 6.31
CA ILE A 72 -6.49 -17.14 6.36
C ILE A 72 -7.29 -17.40 7.64
N GLN A 73 -7.74 -16.32 8.29
CA GLN A 73 -8.62 -16.33 9.44
C GLN A 73 -9.69 -15.26 9.28
N GLN A 74 -10.94 -15.64 9.44
CA GLN A 74 -12.06 -14.69 9.39
C GLN A 74 -11.99 -13.71 10.57
N LEU A 75 -12.18 -12.43 10.26
CA LEU A 75 -12.39 -11.36 11.23
C LEU A 75 -13.88 -11.27 11.60
N PRO A 76 -14.22 -10.89 12.85
CA PRO A 76 -15.62 -10.71 13.24
C PRO A 76 -16.24 -9.52 12.53
N ILE A 77 -17.54 -9.59 12.24
CA ILE A 77 -18.39 -8.49 11.75
C ILE A 77 -19.25 -7.91 12.88
N LEU A 78 -19.93 -6.79 12.64
CA LEU A 78 -20.76 -6.15 13.66
C LEU A 78 -21.97 -7.06 14.03
N PRO A 79 -22.47 -7.01 15.27
CA PRO A 79 -23.64 -7.80 15.65
C PRO A 79 -24.87 -7.48 14.78
N GLY A 80 -25.44 -8.50 14.13
CA GLY A 80 -26.61 -8.36 13.26
C GLY A 80 -26.30 -8.02 11.81
N HIS A 81 -25.01 -7.95 11.45
CA HIS A 81 -24.51 -7.82 10.09
C HIS A 81 -24.22 -9.21 9.49
N ASP A 82 -24.10 -9.28 8.17
CA ASP A 82 -23.83 -10.50 7.39
C ASP A 82 -22.58 -10.40 6.51
N GLU A 83 -22.16 -9.18 6.14
CA GLU A 83 -20.99 -8.95 5.29
C GLU A 83 -19.92 -8.05 5.93
N GLY A 84 -18.70 -8.10 5.40
CA GLY A 84 -17.61 -7.21 5.75
C GLY A 84 -16.36 -7.39 4.89
N ARG A 85 -15.53 -6.36 4.88
CA ARG A 85 -14.29 -6.33 4.07
C ARG A 85 -13.20 -5.61 4.86
N ALA A 86 -12.01 -6.19 4.92
CA ALA A 86 -10.83 -5.52 5.48
C ALA A 86 -10.04 -4.85 4.35
N ARG A 87 -9.64 -3.58 4.53
CA ARG A 87 -9.10 -2.72 3.46
C ARG A 87 -7.67 -2.25 3.71
N SER A 88 -7.26 -2.10 4.96
CA SER A 88 -5.90 -1.66 5.30
C SER A 88 -5.51 -2.13 6.69
N VAL A 89 -4.21 -2.25 6.93
CA VAL A 89 -3.62 -2.76 8.18
C VAL A 89 -2.38 -1.95 8.52
N THR A 90 -2.14 -1.71 9.81
CA THR A 90 -0.93 -1.03 10.30
C THR A 90 0.33 -1.86 10.08
N PRO A 91 1.53 -1.24 10.05
CA PRO A 91 2.78 -1.97 9.81
C PRO A 91 3.09 -3.08 10.81
N ASP A 92 2.54 -3.00 12.02
CA ASP A 92 2.68 -4.02 13.07
C ASP A 92 1.58 -5.10 13.04
N GLY A 93 0.63 -5.02 12.10
CA GLY A 93 -0.48 -5.97 11.96
C GLY A 93 -1.61 -5.82 13.00
N ASN A 94 -1.51 -4.88 13.95
CA ASN A 94 -2.39 -4.87 15.12
C ASN A 94 -3.73 -4.14 14.91
N ILE A 95 -3.77 -3.15 14.01
CA ILE A 95 -4.96 -2.38 13.70
C ILE A 95 -5.31 -2.59 12.23
N ILE A 96 -6.54 -3.02 11.99
CA ILE A 96 -7.10 -3.24 10.66
C ILE A 96 -8.30 -2.30 10.51
N VAL A 97 -8.51 -1.75 9.33
CA VAL A 97 -9.69 -0.92 9.01
C VAL A 97 -10.39 -1.44 7.77
N GLY A 98 -11.68 -1.12 7.66
CA GLY A 98 -12.52 -1.60 6.57
C GLY A 98 -13.98 -1.28 6.83
N GLN A 99 -14.86 -2.18 6.43
CA GLN A 99 -16.30 -2.02 6.57
C GLN A 99 -16.99 -3.31 7.01
N SER A 100 -18.16 -3.13 7.62
CA SER A 100 -19.12 -4.19 7.91
C SER A 100 -20.48 -3.75 7.37
N GLU A 101 -21.21 -4.67 6.77
CA GLU A 101 -22.42 -4.38 5.99
C GLU A 101 -23.63 -5.07 6.62
N SER A 102 -24.75 -4.35 6.69
CA SER A 102 -25.99 -4.87 7.24
C SER A 102 -26.76 -5.68 6.21
N PRO A 103 -27.77 -6.49 6.61
CA PRO A 103 -28.58 -7.27 5.66
C PRO A 103 -29.42 -6.45 4.67
N THR A 104 -29.44 -5.12 4.81
CA THR A 104 -30.08 -4.21 3.85
C THR A 104 -29.09 -3.56 2.89
N GLY A 105 -27.82 -3.94 2.94
CA GLY A 105 -26.72 -3.39 2.15
C GLY A 105 -26.13 -2.08 2.67
N GLN A 106 -26.38 -1.73 3.94
CA GLN A 106 -25.85 -0.49 4.51
C GLN A 106 -24.43 -0.71 5.03
N GLU A 107 -23.49 0.14 4.58
CA GLU A 107 -22.06 0.00 4.85
C GLU A 107 -21.58 0.86 6.03
N PHE A 108 -20.85 0.23 6.96
CA PHE A 108 -20.36 0.87 8.18
C PHE A 108 -18.85 0.76 8.28
N ALA A 109 -18.17 1.92 8.27
CA ALA A 109 -16.74 1.97 8.51
C ALA A 109 -16.41 1.46 9.92
N VAL A 110 -15.50 0.49 10.01
CA VAL A 110 -15.09 -0.15 11.28
C VAL A 110 -13.57 -0.23 11.38
N ARG A 111 -13.10 -0.56 12.58
CA ARG A 111 -11.73 -0.99 12.81
C ARG A 111 -11.70 -2.23 13.70
N TRP A 112 -10.70 -3.08 13.50
CA TRP A 112 -10.34 -4.16 14.39
C TRP A 112 -9.07 -3.80 15.14
N VAL A 113 -9.05 -4.04 16.45
CA VAL A 113 -7.88 -3.82 17.29
C VAL A 113 -7.56 -5.14 17.98
N GLY A 114 -6.41 -5.73 17.66
CA GLY A 114 -6.03 -7.07 18.14
C GLY A 114 -7.07 -8.14 17.76
N GLY A 115 -7.62 -8.05 16.54
CA GLY A 115 -8.66 -8.96 16.03
C GLY A 115 -10.08 -8.70 16.55
N VAL A 116 -10.28 -7.75 17.47
CA VAL A 116 -11.61 -7.42 18.02
C VAL A 116 -12.21 -6.24 17.28
N ILE A 117 -13.39 -6.45 16.68
CA ILE A 117 -14.15 -5.38 16.02
C ILE A 117 -14.59 -4.32 17.03
N GLN A 118 -14.37 -3.06 16.70
CA GLN A 118 -14.80 -1.90 17.47
C GLN A 118 -16.15 -1.37 16.97
N PRO A 119 -16.86 -0.52 17.74
CA PRO A 119 -18.02 0.20 17.22
C PRO A 119 -17.68 0.97 15.93
N HIS A 120 -18.67 1.08 15.03
CA HIS A 120 -18.49 1.80 13.77
C HIS A 120 -18.07 3.26 13.99
N LEU A 121 -17.36 3.83 13.01
CA LEU A 121 -16.69 5.14 13.12
C LEU A 121 -17.64 6.35 13.02
N GLY A 122 -18.92 6.10 12.74
CA GLY A 122 -19.95 7.12 12.50
C GLY A 122 -20.13 7.44 11.01
N PHE A 123 -20.85 8.54 10.74
CA PHE A 123 -21.13 9.06 9.40
C PHE A 123 -20.91 10.57 9.37
N LEU A 124 -20.67 11.13 8.18
CA LEU A 124 -20.73 12.57 8.01
C LEU A 124 -22.18 13.07 8.09
N PRO A 125 -22.42 14.35 8.45
CA PRO A 125 -23.77 14.90 8.50
C PRO A 125 -24.52 14.74 7.18
N GLY A 126 -25.72 14.13 7.21
CA GLY A 126 -26.55 13.89 6.02
C GLY A 126 -26.23 12.59 5.27
N HIS A 127 -25.21 11.86 5.70
CA HIS A 127 -24.80 10.58 5.13
C HIS A 127 -25.24 9.42 6.05
N ASP A 128 -25.34 8.24 5.49
CA ASP A 128 -25.79 7.01 6.17
C ASP A 128 -24.94 5.78 5.82
N GLU A 129 -23.88 5.95 5.05
CA GLU A 129 -22.89 4.91 4.76
C GLU A 129 -21.47 5.45 4.94
N ALA A 130 -20.52 4.58 5.29
CA ALA A 130 -19.10 4.93 5.40
C ALA A 130 -18.18 3.76 5.12
N PHE A 131 -17.03 4.07 4.51
CA PHE A 131 -16.02 3.11 4.10
C PHE A 131 -14.66 3.58 4.60
N ALA A 132 -14.05 2.86 5.54
CA ALA A 132 -12.66 3.12 5.93
C ALA A 132 -11.71 2.42 4.95
N ARG A 133 -10.91 3.19 4.23
CA ARG A 133 -10.02 2.65 3.19
C ARG A 133 -8.60 2.43 3.69
N VAL A 134 -8.09 3.37 4.49
CA VAL A 134 -6.67 3.40 4.89
C VAL A 134 -6.46 3.85 6.34
N VAL A 135 -5.33 3.45 6.92
CA VAL A 135 -4.93 3.80 8.29
C VAL A 135 -3.46 4.22 8.34
N SER A 136 -3.13 5.25 9.13
CA SER A 136 -1.74 5.70 9.38
C SER A 136 -0.94 4.65 10.15
N ALA A 137 0.40 4.72 10.09
CA ALA A 137 1.26 3.69 10.67
C ALA A 137 1.10 3.52 12.19
N ASP A 138 0.72 4.59 12.88
CA ASP A 138 0.44 4.59 14.32
C ASP A 138 -0.99 4.17 14.68
N GLY A 139 -1.86 3.94 13.68
CA GLY A 139 -3.27 3.58 13.88
C GLY A 139 -4.17 4.73 14.32
N GLN A 140 -3.66 5.96 14.38
CA GLN A 140 -4.37 7.10 14.99
C GLN A 140 -5.26 7.85 14.00
N THR A 141 -4.95 7.77 12.71
CA THR A 141 -5.71 8.43 11.63
C THR A 141 -6.24 7.38 10.67
N ILE A 142 -7.55 7.39 10.45
CA ILE A 142 -8.23 6.55 9.47
C ILE A 142 -8.83 7.47 8.41
N ALA A 143 -8.65 7.15 7.13
CA ALA A 143 -9.25 7.91 6.04
C ALA A 143 -10.05 7.00 5.11
N GLY A 144 -11.02 7.60 4.44
CA GLY A 144 -11.94 6.91 3.55
C GLY A 144 -12.99 7.88 3.03
N PHE A 145 -14.21 7.40 2.80
CA PHE A 145 -15.32 8.26 2.38
C PHE A 145 -16.63 7.85 3.04
N SER A 146 -17.51 8.83 3.23
CA SER A 146 -18.89 8.62 3.66
C SER A 146 -19.82 8.92 2.49
N ARG A 147 -20.95 8.23 2.40
CA ARG A 147 -21.92 8.34 1.30
C ARG A 147 -23.34 8.52 1.82
N SER A 148 -24.17 9.25 1.08
CA SER A 148 -25.63 9.19 1.24
C SER A 148 -26.20 8.16 0.29
N SER A 149 -26.89 7.15 0.80
CA SER A 149 -27.61 6.15 0.00
C SER A 149 -28.74 6.74 -0.85
N THR A 150 -29.19 7.96 -0.50
CA THR A 150 -30.30 8.64 -1.18
C THR A 150 -29.85 9.55 -2.32
N THR A 151 -28.77 10.32 -2.14
CA THR A 151 -28.25 11.25 -3.15
C THR A 151 -27.03 10.72 -3.89
N PHE A 152 -26.41 9.65 -3.37
CA PHE A 152 -25.14 9.09 -3.82
C PHE A 152 -23.94 10.03 -3.72
N GLU A 153 -24.09 11.17 -3.03
CA GLU A 153 -23.00 12.09 -2.73
C GLU A 153 -21.97 11.41 -1.84
N GLN A 154 -20.69 11.51 -2.21
CA GLN A 154 -19.56 10.94 -1.49
C GLN A 154 -18.59 12.03 -1.06
N GLN A 155 -18.18 11.98 0.21
CA GLN A 155 -17.18 12.91 0.74
C GLN A 155 -16.11 12.17 1.51
N ALA A 156 -14.85 12.47 1.18
CA ALA A 156 -13.70 11.95 1.88
C ALA A 156 -13.71 12.41 3.35
N PHE A 157 -13.27 11.55 4.26
CA PHE A 157 -13.18 11.88 5.67
C PHE A 157 -11.81 11.51 6.25
N VAL A 158 -11.49 12.14 7.37
CA VAL A 158 -10.52 11.65 8.36
C VAL A 158 -11.23 11.33 9.67
N TRP A 159 -10.79 10.28 10.33
CA TRP A 159 -11.29 9.89 11.64
C TRP A 159 -10.11 9.75 12.60
N THR A 160 -10.28 10.28 13.81
CA THR A 160 -9.37 10.08 14.94
C THR A 160 -10.17 9.73 16.20
N SER A 161 -9.56 9.03 17.15
CA SER A 161 -10.25 8.64 18.39
C SER A 161 -10.71 9.83 19.24
N GLY A 162 -10.00 10.96 19.18
CA GLY A 162 -10.33 12.18 19.91
C GLY A 162 -11.26 13.13 19.15
N GLY A 163 -11.24 13.09 17.81
CA GLY A 163 -11.97 14.03 16.96
C GLY A 163 -13.22 13.48 16.30
N GLY A 164 -13.41 12.15 16.30
CA GLY A 164 -14.47 11.49 15.52
C GLY A 164 -14.25 11.62 14.01
N MET A 165 -15.31 11.35 13.24
CA MET A 165 -15.29 11.50 11.78
C MET A 165 -15.42 12.98 11.41
N GLN A 166 -14.49 13.46 10.59
CA GLN A 166 -14.42 14.84 10.11
C GLN A 166 -14.27 14.83 8.60
N ALA A 167 -15.06 15.65 7.92
CA ALA A 167 -15.00 15.77 6.48
C ALA A 167 -13.66 16.38 6.03
N LEU A 168 -13.06 15.81 5.00
CA LEU A 168 -12.02 16.49 4.24
C LEU A 168 -12.67 17.54 3.34
N PRO A 169 -12.15 18.78 3.31
CA PRO A 169 -12.68 19.83 2.44
C PRO A 169 -12.60 19.45 0.97
N PHE A 170 -13.64 19.80 0.22
CA PHE A 170 -13.60 19.79 -1.23
C PHE A 170 -12.65 20.86 -1.78
N VAL A 171 -12.24 20.68 -3.03
CA VAL A 171 -11.53 21.72 -3.80
C VAL A 171 -12.42 22.95 -3.94
N ALA A 172 -11.84 24.14 -3.71
CA ALA A 172 -12.58 25.40 -3.76
C ALA A 172 -13.21 25.63 -5.15
N GLY A 173 -14.52 25.86 -5.18
CA GLY A 173 -15.26 26.10 -6.42
C GLY A 173 -15.64 24.84 -7.20
N ALA A 174 -15.46 23.65 -6.63
CA ALA A 174 -15.90 22.40 -7.24
C ALA A 174 -17.42 22.38 -7.48
N ILE A 175 -17.84 21.83 -8.63
CA ILE A 175 -19.24 21.68 -9.00
C ILE A 175 -19.66 20.23 -8.71
N ASN A 176 -20.80 20.04 -8.03
CA ASN A 176 -21.31 18.72 -7.60
C ASN A 176 -20.23 17.86 -6.92
N PRO A 177 -19.62 18.38 -5.85
CA PRO A 177 -18.36 17.87 -5.36
C PRO A 177 -18.50 16.44 -4.85
N ASN A 178 -17.67 15.54 -5.36
CA ASN A 178 -17.46 14.21 -4.82
C ASN A 178 -15.98 14.04 -4.46
N SER A 179 -15.69 13.31 -3.39
CA SER A 179 -14.31 13.00 -3.02
C SER A 179 -14.16 11.66 -2.30
N ASN A 180 -12.99 11.06 -2.47
CA ASN A 180 -12.59 9.79 -1.84
C ASN A 180 -11.13 9.87 -1.37
N ALA A 181 -10.82 9.27 -0.22
CA ALA A 181 -9.45 9.06 0.25
C ALA A 181 -9.03 7.60 0.06
N ASN A 182 -7.91 7.38 -0.63
CA ASN A 182 -7.45 6.07 -1.09
C ASN A 182 -6.07 5.68 -0.53
N GLY A 183 -5.24 6.65 -0.15
CA GLY A 183 -3.90 6.44 0.40
C GLY A 183 -3.62 7.41 1.55
N ILE A 184 -2.76 7.02 2.50
CA ILE A 184 -2.31 7.87 3.61
C ILE A 184 -0.82 7.65 3.91
N SER A 185 -0.07 8.72 4.21
CA SER A 185 1.32 8.61 4.67
C SER A 185 1.41 7.99 6.07
N ALA A 186 2.58 7.45 6.42
CA ALA A 186 2.80 6.80 7.72
C ALA A 186 2.50 7.73 8.91
N ASP A 187 2.81 9.01 8.78
CA ASP A 187 2.57 10.04 9.80
C ASP A 187 1.13 10.61 9.80
N GLY A 188 0.28 10.17 8.87
CA GLY A 188 -1.11 10.61 8.74
C GLY A 188 -1.32 12.04 8.23
N THR A 189 -0.25 12.75 7.82
CA THR A 189 -0.35 14.18 7.42
C THR A 189 -0.71 14.38 5.96
N LEU A 190 -0.46 13.38 5.11
CA LEU A 190 -0.77 13.38 3.68
C LEU A 190 -1.79 12.29 3.36
N ILE A 191 -2.84 12.67 2.63
CA ILE A 191 -3.87 11.75 2.17
C ILE A 191 -4.02 11.91 0.66
N ALA A 192 -3.85 10.82 -0.08
CA ALA A 192 -4.06 10.79 -1.52
C ALA A 192 -5.46 10.24 -1.85
N GLY A 193 -6.04 10.73 -2.93
CA GLY A 193 -7.35 10.29 -3.37
C GLY A 193 -7.81 11.03 -4.62
N THR A 194 -9.13 11.22 -4.72
CA THR A 194 -9.77 11.88 -5.87
C THR A 194 -10.77 12.90 -5.36
N SER A 195 -10.85 14.07 -5.99
CA SER A 195 -11.87 15.08 -5.75
C SER A 195 -12.35 15.66 -7.07
N SER A 196 -13.60 16.13 -7.12
CA SER A 196 -14.08 16.92 -8.25
C SER A 196 -13.33 18.27 -8.35
N ASP A 197 -12.97 18.67 -9.57
CA ASP A 197 -12.44 19.99 -9.88
C ASP A 197 -13.55 21.03 -10.12
N THR A 198 -13.18 22.24 -10.55
CA THR A 198 -14.12 23.33 -10.87
C THR A 198 -14.99 23.09 -12.11
N SER A 199 -14.69 22.06 -12.89
CA SER A 199 -15.47 21.59 -14.04
C SER A 199 -16.32 20.36 -13.69
N GLY A 200 -16.20 19.82 -12.48
CA GLY A 200 -16.88 18.61 -12.03
C GLY A 200 -16.15 17.31 -12.40
N ASN A 201 -14.96 17.40 -12.99
CA ASN A 201 -14.17 16.23 -13.37
C ASN A 201 -13.49 15.59 -12.15
N PRO A 202 -13.34 14.26 -12.09
CA PRO A 202 -12.54 13.62 -11.06
C PRO A 202 -11.05 13.89 -11.31
N VAL A 203 -10.37 14.45 -10.30
CA VAL A 203 -8.94 14.76 -10.37
C VAL A 203 -8.23 14.24 -9.14
N ALA A 204 -7.06 13.63 -9.35
CA ALA A 204 -6.15 13.19 -8.32
C ALA A 204 -5.86 14.35 -7.36
N THR A 205 -6.09 14.11 -6.08
CA THR A 205 -6.03 15.14 -5.03
C THR A 205 -5.18 14.64 -3.87
N LEU A 206 -4.28 15.51 -3.40
CA LEU A 206 -3.50 15.31 -2.19
C LEU A 206 -4.00 16.28 -1.12
N TRP A 207 -4.54 15.78 -0.02
CA TRP A 207 -4.82 16.61 1.15
C TRP A 207 -3.56 16.69 2.01
N VAL A 208 -3.01 17.90 2.11
CA VAL A 208 -1.85 18.22 2.94
C VAL A 208 -2.36 18.86 4.23
N ASN A 209 -2.31 18.13 5.35
CA ASN A 209 -2.89 18.57 6.63
C ASN A 209 -4.35 19.05 6.46
N GLY A 210 -5.15 18.31 5.69
CA GLY A 210 -6.55 18.62 5.41
C GLY A 210 -6.79 19.68 4.34
N THR A 211 -5.75 20.26 3.74
CA THR A 211 -5.91 21.22 2.63
C THR A 211 -5.79 20.50 1.28
N PRO A 212 -6.83 20.49 0.42
CA PRO A 212 -6.78 19.81 -0.87
C PRO A 212 -5.84 20.53 -1.86
N GLN A 213 -4.99 19.75 -2.52
CA GLN A 213 -4.15 20.15 -3.64
C GLN A 213 -4.45 19.22 -4.83
N LEU A 214 -4.91 19.81 -5.95
CA LEU A 214 -5.04 19.06 -7.20
C LEU A 214 -3.67 18.72 -7.78
N LEU A 215 -3.50 17.48 -8.24
CA LEU A 215 -2.27 16.98 -8.83
C LEU A 215 -2.23 17.11 -10.37
N GLY A 216 -3.37 17.47 -10.98
CA GLY A 216 -3.52 17.59 -12.43
C GLY A 216 -3.86 16.25 -13.10
N ASP A 217 -3.80 16.23 -14.43
CA ASP A 217 -4.03 15.06 -15.28
C ASP A 217 -3.09 15.09 -16.51
N LEU A 218 -3.14 14.05 -17.35
CA LEU A 218 -2.37 13.92 -18.59
C LEU A 218 -3.05 14.57 -19.82
N GLY A 219 -3.96 15.52 -19.59
CA GLY A 219 -4.68 16.28 -20.61
C GLY A 219 -6.02 15.68 -21.05
N GLY A 220 -6.45 14.56 -20.46
CA GLY A 220 -7.72 13.88 -20.76
C GLY A 220 -8.89 14.30 -19.86
N GLY A 221 -8.65 15.10 -18.82
CA GLY A 221 -9.70 15.56 -17.90
C GLY A 221 -10.13 14.52 -16.86
N PHE A 222 -9.30 13.51 -16.58
CA PHE A 222 -9.50 12.55 -15.51
C PHE A 222 -8.17 12.15 -14.89
N SER A 223 -8.13 12.10 -13.56
CA SER A 223 -7.07 11.44 -12.80
C SER A 223 -7.54 11.01 -11.42
N GLU A 224 -6.83 10.04 -10.84
CA GLU A 224 -7.09 9.54 -9.50
C GLU A 224 -5.77 9.23 -8.77
N GLY A 225 -5.72 9.52 -7.47
CA GLY A 225 -4.66 9.04 -6.58
C GLY A 225 -5.14 7.78 -5.88
N LEU A 226 -4.44 6.65 -6.10
CA LEU A 226 -4.82 5.34 -5.57
C LEU A 226 -3.91 4.89 -4.43
N GLY A 227 -2.65 5.33 -4.43
CA GLY A 227 -1.67 4.96 -3.41
C GLY A 227 -0.71 6.11 -3.07
N ILE A 228 -0.07 6.02 -1.92
CA ILE A 228 0.99 6.94 -1.49
C ILE A 228 2.07 6.14 -0.75
N ALA A 229 3.33 6.45 -1.04
CA ALA A 229 4.47 5.88 -0.32
C ALA A 229 4.39 6.26 1.17
N SER A 230 4.78 5.36 2.06
CA SER A 230 4.66 5.58 3.51
C SER A 230 5.47 6.78 4.00
N ASN A 231 6.60 7.10 3.33
CA ASN A 231 7.38 8.32 3.58
C ASN A 231 6.73 9.62 3.04
N GLY A 232 5.59 9.52 2.34
CA GLY A 232 4.85 10.65 1.79
C GLY A 232 5.48 11.29 0.54
N SER A 233 6.51 10.69 -0.06
CA SER A 233 7.26 11.30 -1.17
C SER A 233 6.65 11.08 -2.55
N VAL A 234 5.86 10.01 -2.72
CA VAL A 234 5.31 9.60 -4.02
C VAL A 234 3.82 9.27 -3.87
N VAL A 235 2.99 9.82 -4.75
CA VAL A 235 1.60 9.40 -4.98
C VAL A 235 1.54 8.66 -6.32
N VAL A 236 0.77 7.57 -6.38
CA VAL A 236 0.55 6.78 -7.60
C VAL A 236 -0.94 6.68 -7.92
N GLY A 237 -1.26 6.39 -9.18
CA GLY A 237 -2.65 6.25 -9.61
C GLY A 237 -2.77 6.08 -11.12
N ALA A 238 -3.87 6.58 -11.66
CA ALA A 238 -4.14 6.60 -13.10
C ALA A 238 -4.58 7.99 -13.58
N SER A 239 -4.35 8.28 -14.86
CA SER A 239 -4.85 9.50 -15.50
C SER A 239 -5.12 9.27 -16.99
N SER A 240 -6.18 9.88 -17.49
CA SER A 240 -6.49 9.87 -18.91
C SER A 240 -5.58 10.83 -19.68
N THR A 241 -5.02 10.32 -20.78
CA THR A 241 -4.28 11.11 -21.76
C THR A 241 -5.25 11.90 -22.65
N SER A 242 -4.72 12.83 -23.44
CA SER A 242 -5.50 13.52 -24.49
C SER A 242 -6.09 12.59 -25.58
N ALA A 243 -5.60 11.35 -25.69
CA ALA A 243 -6.16 10.33 -26.57
C ALA A 243 -7.27 9.50 -25.90
N PHE A 244 -7.58 9.78 -24.63
CA PHE A 244 -8.55 9.09 -23.77
C PHE A 244 -8.14 7.67 -23.31
N ASP A 245 -6.87 7.29 -23.52
CA ASP A 245 -6.26 6.12 -22.87
C ASP A 245 -5.95 6.45 -21.40
N ASN A 246 -6.04 5.49 -20.47
CA ASN A 246 -5.58 5.71 -19.08
C ASN A 246 -4.18 5.13 -18.89
N HIS A 247 -3.29 5.96 -18.38
CA HIS A 247 -1.95 5.53 -18.00
C HIS A 247 -1.76 5.60 -16.49
N ALA A 248 -0.98 4.66 -15.99
CA ALA A 248 -0.41 4.68 -14.66
C ALA A 248 0.46 5.93 -14.52
N ILE A 249 0.28 6.65 -13.42
CA ILE A 249 1.00 7.88 -13.13
C ILE A 249 1.77 7.78 -11.82
N ARG A 250 2.81 8.59 -11.75
CA ARG A 250 3.57 8.86 -10.54
C ARG A 250 3.66 10.36 -10.31
N TYR A 251 3.40 10.80 -9.09
CA TYR A 251 3.54 12.17 -8.66
C TYR A 251 4.55 12.28 -7.53
N LEU A 252 5.63 13.01 -7.76
CA LEU A 252 6.58 13.41 -6.73
C LEU A 252 5.98 14.55 -5.89
N VAL A 253 5.82 14.34 -4.60
CA VAL A 253 5.25 15.36 -3.71
C VAL A 253 6.14 16.61 -3.71
N GLY A 254 5.54 17.75 -4.03
CA GLY A 254 6.24 19.03 -4.23
C GLY A 254 6.65 19.31 -5.67
N SER A 255 6.46 18.36 -6.60
CA SER A 255 6.58 18.60 -8.04
C SER A 255 5.37 19.37 -8.58
N SER A 256 5.53 20.00 -9.74
CA SER A 256 4.45 20.65 -10.49
C SER A 256 3.90 19.80 -11.64
N THR A 257 4.47 18.61 -11.88
CA THR A 257 4.10 17.76 -13.02
C THR A 257 3.92 16.30 -12.59
N LEU A 258 2.95 15.64 -13.22
CA LEU A 258 2.81 14.19 -13.20
C LEU A 258 3.87 13.55 -14.12
N GLU A 259 4.39 12.40 -13.69
CA GLU A 259 5.18 11.50 -14.51
C GLU A 259 4.24 10.42 -15.07
N ASP A 260 4.19 10.33 -16.40
CA ASP A 260 3.46 9.29 -17.12
C ASP A 260 4.34 8.02 -17.16
N LEU A 261 3.88 6.92 -16.56
CA LEU A 261 4.59 5.64 -16.57
C LEU A 261 4.32 4.82 -17.84
N GLY A 262 3.34 5.26 -18.64
CA GLY A 262 2.92 4.62 -19.88
C GLY A 262 2.19 3.30 -19.67
N VAL A 263 2.06 2.57 -20.76
CA VAL A 263 1.41 1.25 -20.85
C VAL A 263 2.31 0.32 -21.67
N LEU A 264 2.27 -0.99 -21.39
CA LEU A 264 3.05 -1.97 -22.16
C LEU A 264 2.44 -2.24 -23.54
N PRO A 265 3.25 -2.59 -24.56
CA PRO A 265 2.72 -2.97 -25.87
C PRO A 265 1.72 -4.13 -25.77
N GLY A 266 0.56 -3.96 -26.43
CA GLY A 266 -0.54 -4.93 -26.39
C GLY A 266 -1.60 -4.63 -25.33
N TYR A 267 -1.44 -3.56 -24.55
CA TYR A 267 -2.45 -3.06 -23.61
C TYR A 267 -2.77 -1.60 -23.93
N GLU A 268 -3.99 -1.15 -23.64
CA GLU A 268 -4.39 0.26 -23.79
C GLU A 268 -4.50 0.99 -22.45
N PHE A 269 -4.57 0.24 -21.34
CA PHE A 269 -4.78 0.81 -20.01
C PHE A 269 -3.73 0.33 -19.02
N SER A 270 -3.24 1.25 -18.21
CA SER A 270 -2.47 0.93 -17.01
C SER A 270 -2.96 1.76 -15.82
N SER A 271 -2.90 1.18 -14.62
CA SER A 271 -3.23 1.87 -13.36
C SER A 271 -2.31 1.41 -12.26
N ALA A 272 -1.70 2.35 -11.53
CA ALA A 272 -0.82 2.05 -10.40
C ALA A 272 -1.58 2.14 -9.07
N SER A 273 -1.60 1.06 -8.31
CA SER A 273 -2.28 0.97 -7.00
C SER A 273 -1.33 0.65 -5.86
N GLY A 274 -0.24 -0.09 -6.13
CA GLY A 274 0.80 -0.44 -5.15
C GLY A 274 2.03 0.46 -5.26
N VAL A 275 2.62 0.84 -4.12
CA VAL A 275 3.86 1.61 -4.05
C VAL A 275 4.66 1.23 -2.79
N SER A 276 5.98 1.06 -2.91
CA SER A 276 6.86 0.78 -1.76
C SER A 276 6.97 1.98 -0.81
N GLY A 277 7.46 1.75 0.40
CA GLY A 277 7.53 2.78 1.44
C GLY A 277 8.40 4.00 1.07
N ASP A 278 9.39 3.78 0.21
CA ASP A 278 10.26 4.83 -0.35
C ASP A 278 9.81 5.36 -1.72
N GLY A 279 8.78 4.75 -2.33
CA GLY A 279 8.27 5.10 -3.65
C GLY A 279 9.15 4.70 -4.83
N SER A 280 10.11 3.79 -4.62
CA SER A 280 11.03 3.30 -5.66
C SER A 280 10.46 2.16 -6.51
N ILE A 281 9.49 1.40 -5.97
CA ILE A 281 8.81 0.31 -6.64
C ILE A 281 7.32 0.64 -6.72
N ILE A 282 6.75 0.47 -7.91
CA ILE A 282 5.33 0.70 -8.18
C ILE A 282 4.74 -0.56 -8.81
N GLY A 283 3.54 -0.92 -8.39
CA GLY A 283 2.79 -2.07 -8.86
C GLY A 283 1.40 -1.66 -9.30
N GLY A 284 0.83 -2.45 -10.21
CA GLY A 284 -0.53 -2.20 -10.65
C GLY A 284 -0.96 -3.15 -11.76
N THR A 285 -1.85 -2.65 -12.59
CA THR A 285 -2.64 -3.44 -13.53
C THR A 285 -2.50 -2.90 -14.93
N LEU A 286 -2.48 -3.80 -15.90
CA LEU A 286 -2.58 -3.58 -17.33
C LEU A 286 -3.88 -4.20 -17.84
N GLN A 287 -4.54 -3.55 -18.79
CA GLN A 287 -5.74 -4.08 -19.43
C GLN A 287 -5.73 -3.85 -20.94
N ASP A 288 -6.08 -4.92 -21.66
CA ASP A 288 -6.39 -4.94 -23.08
C ASP A 288 -7.92 -5.01 -23.22
N TYR A 289 -8.54 -4.00 -23.83
CA TYR A 289 -9.99 -3.98 -23.98
C TYR A 289 -10.52 -4.85 -25.12
N ASP A 290 -9.72 -5.06 -26.16
CA ASP A 290 -10.11 -5.84 -27.32
C ASP A 290 -10.18 -7.33 -26.97
N THR A 291 -9.24 -7.80 -26.14
CA THR A 291 -9.18 -9.20 -25.70
C THR A 291 -9.78 -9.44 -24.31
N GLY A 292 -9.87 -8.41 -23.48
CA GLY A 292 -10.23 -8.52 -22.06
C GLY A 292 -9.11 -9.05 -21.18
N GLU A 293 -7.89 -9.13 -21.69
CA GLU A 293 -6.71 -9.55 -20.93
C GLU A 293 -6.40 -8.54 -19.81
N ILE A 294 -6.09 -9.05 -18.62
CA ILE A 294 -5.64 -8.23 -17.49
C ILE A 294 -4.37 -8.87 -16.93
N SER A 295 -3.35 -8.06 -16.71
CA SER A 295 -2.03 -8.50 -16.25
C SER A 295 -1.44 -7.54 -15.23
N ALA A 296 -0.79 -8.08 -14.21
CA ALA A 296 -0.08 -7.28 -13.23
C ALA A 296 1.25 -6.76 -13.80
N PHE A 297 1.63 -5.53 -13.45
CA PHE A 297 2.95 -4.96 -13.76
C PHE A 297 3.74 -4.60 -12.51
N LEU A 298 5.05 -4.53 -12.68
CA LEU A 298 6.00 -3.92 -11.76
C LEU A 298 6.77 -2.82 -12.50
N TRP A 299 6.96 -1.68 -11.86
CA TRP A 299 7.74 -0.56 -12.37
C TRP A 299 8.83 -0.15 -11.37
N THR A 300 10.02 0.10 -11.90
CA THR A 300 11.11 0.80 -11.20
C THR A 300 11.66 1.90 -12.11
N GLN A 301 12.31 2.91 -11.52
CA GLN A 301 12.95 3.96 -12.32
C GLN A 301 14.03 3.40 -13.27
N THR A 302 14.69 2.31 -12.87
CA THR A 302 15.80 1.72 -13.64
C THR A 302 15.32 0.84 -14.78
N ASP A 303 14.29 0.02 -14.53
CA ASP A 303 13.86 -1.01 -15.48
C ASP A 303 12.61 -0.60 -16.27
N GLY A 304 11.94 0.48 -15.86
CA GLY A 304 10.63 0.86 -16.39
C GLY A 304 9.56 -0.16 -16.03
N MET A 305 8.45 -0.13 -16.77
CA MET A 305 7.34 -1.06 -16.58
C MET A 305 7.69 -2.42 -17.16
N ARG A 306 7.41 -3.49 -16.42
CA ARG A 306 7.59 -4.89 -16.84
C ARG A 306 6.40 -5.73 -16.36
N LEU A 307 6.03 -6.75 -17.12
CA LEU A 307 5.03 -7.73 -16.66
C LEU A 307 5.54 -8.44 -15.39
N LEU A 308 4.66 -8.57 -14.39
CA LEU A 308 5.01 -9.22 -13.13
C LEU A 308 5.42 -10.69 -13.37
N THR A 309 4.74 -11.38 -14.27
CA THR A 309 5.04 -12.76 -14.67
C THR A 309 6.46 -12.92 -15.20
N ASP A 310 6.93 -11.97 -16.03
CA ASP A 310 8.29 -11.96 -16.56
C ASP A 310 9.32 -11.67 -15.47
N VAL A 311 9.05 -10.74 -14.56
CA VAL A 311 9.93 -10.43 -13.43
C VAL A 311 10.10 -11.67 -12.56
N LEU A 312 9.01 -12.30 -12.13
CA LEU A 312 9.05 -13.46 -11.25
C LEU A 312 9.73 -14.67 -11.91
N THR A 313 9.49 -14.89 -13.20
CA THR A 313 10.05 -16.03 -13.93
C THR A 313 11.53 -15.83 -14.23
N ASN A 314 11.90 -14.69 -14.82
CA ASN A 314 13.23 -14.48 -15.40
C ASN A 314 14.24 -14.02 -14.35
N ASP A 315 13.82 -13.23 -13.36
CA ASP A 315 14.73 -12.61 -12.41
C ASP A 315 14.80 -13.40 -11.09
N TYR A 316 13.70 -14.05 -10.70
CA TYR A 316 13.58 -14.76 -9.42
C TYR A 316 13.40 -16.28 -9.54
N GLY A 317 13.25 -16.82 -10.76
CA GLY A 317 13.12 -18.26 -10.97
C GLY A 317 11.83 -18.88 -10.43
N LEU A 318 10.79 -18.08 -10.23
CA LEU A 318 9.50 -18.49 -9.67
C LEU A 318 8.51 -19.02 -10.70
N GLY A 319 8.94 -19.22 -11.95
CA GLY A 319 8.06 -19.66 -13.05
C GLY A 319 7.30 -20.97 -12.77
N ALA A 320 7.94 -21.92 -12.05
CA ALA A 320 7.26 -23.15 -11.64
C ALA A 320 6.23 -22.92 -10.52
N SER A 321 6.43 -21.93 -9.66
CA SER A 321 5.54 -21.60 -8.54
C SER A 321 4.28 -20.87 -8.99
N ILE A 322 4.36 -20.11 -10.08
CA ILE A 322 3.22 -19.38 -10.68
C ILE A 322 2.59 -20.12 -11.86
N ALA A 323 2.96 -21.38 -12.10
CA ALA A 323 2.46 -22.13 -13.23
C ALA A 323 0.93 -22.32 -13.12
N GLY A 324 0.19 -21.88 -14.14
CA GLY A 324 -1.27 -21.94 -14.19
C GLY A 324 -1.98 -20.77 -13.51
N TRP A 325 -1.24 -19.85 -12.87
CA TRP A 325 -1.81 -18.62 -12.33
C TRP A 325 -1.93 -17.53 -13.41
N GLU A 326 -3.05 -16.82 -13.40
CA GLU A 326 -3.20 -15.52 -14.06
C GLU A 326 -2.95 -14.42 -13.02
N LEU A 327 -1.82 -13.72 -13.07
CA LEU A 327 -1.51 -12.62 -12.16
C LEU A 327 -2.09 -11.32 -12.75
N ARG A 328 -3.16 -10.80 -12.16
CA ARG A 328 -3.98 -9.76 -12.79
C ARG A 328 -3.71 -8.37 -12.21
N ASP A 329 -3.58 -8.27 -10.90
CA ASP A 329 -3.43 -6.99 -10.20
C ASP A 329 -2.33 -7.07 -9.14
N LEU A 330 -1.49 -6.04 -9.03
CA LEU A 330 -0.50 -5.91 -7.95
C LEU A 330 -0.85 -4.73 -7.05
N GLU A 331 -1.70 -4.99 -6.07
CA GLU A 331 -2.37 -3.96 -5.28
C GLU A 331 -1.52 -3.37 -4.15
N ARG A 332 -0.70 -4.16 -3.46
CA ARG A 332 0.06 -3.71 -2.28
C ARG A 332 1.49 -4.19 -2.33
N ILE A 333 2.37 -3.35 -1.80
CA ILE A 333 3.82 -3.59 -1.68
C ILE A 333 4.21 -3.22 -0.25
N SER A 334 5.03 -4.04 0.40
CA SER A 334 5.56 -3.75 1.73
C SER A 334 6.47 -2.53 1.72
N ASP A 335 6.71 -1.95 2.90
CA ASP A 335 7.50 -0.71 3.02
C ASP A 335 8.94 -0.90 2.52
N ASP A 336 9.51 -2.09 2.74
CA ASP A 336 10.84 -2.48 2.27
C ASP A 336 10.90 -2.89 0.79
N GLY A 337 9.77 -2.95 0.10
CA GLY A 337 9.70 -3.33 -1.31
C GLY A 337 9.94 -4.81 -1.60
N LEU A 338 9.93 -5.67 -0.57
CA LEU A 338 10.28 -7.11 -0.72
C LEU A 338 9.07 -8.04 -0.75
N THR A 339 7.90 -7.59 -0.30
CA THR A 339 6.68 -8.40 -0.28
C THR A 339 5.58 -7.72 -1.08
N PHE A 340 4.89 -8.50 -1.89
CA PHE A 340 3.83 -8.03 -2.76
C PHE A 340 2.56 -8.83 -2.50
N TYR A 341 1.42 -8.16 -2.60
CA TYR A 341 0.11 -8.74 -2.39
C TYR A 341 -0.83 -8.23 -3.48
N GLY A 342 -1.48 -9.14 -4.17
CA GLY A 342 -2.28 -8.83 -5.36
C GLY A 342 -3.31 -9.90 -5.66
N ASP A 343 -4.08 -9.68 -6.73
CA ASP A 343 -5.20 -10.52 -7.12
C ASP A 343 -4.95 -11.24 -8.44
N GLY A 344 -5.42 -12.49 -8.53
CA GLY A 344 -5.26 -13.31 -9.71
C GLY A 344 -6.36 -14.35 -9.86
N ARG A 345 -6.14 -15.26 -10.82
CA ARG A 345 -6.88 -16.52 -10.90
C ARG A 345 -5.93 -17.67 -10.69
N ASN A 346 -6.30 -18.60 -9.83
CA ASN A 346 -5.51 -19.78 -9.55
C ASN A 346 -5.64 -20.83 -10.68
N PRO A 347 -4.88 -21.93 -10.66
CA PRO A 347 -4.91 -22.96 -11.69
C PRO A 347 -6.26 -23.68 -11.86
N ASP A 348 -7.15 -23.58 -10.88
CA ASP A 348 -8.51 -24.13 -10.94
C ASP A 348 -9.49 -23.12 -11.60
N GLY A 349 -9.04 -21.89 -11.87
CA GLY A 349 -9.80 -20.81 -12.50
C GLY A 349 -10.52 -19.89 -11.51
N ASP A 350 -10.36 -20.14 -10.21
CA ASP A 350 -11.00 -19.42 -9.12
C ASP A 350 -10.27 -18.08 -8.84
N PRO A 351 -10.98 -16.97 -8.56
CA PRO A 351 -10.37 -15.73 -8.09
C PRO A 351 -9.64 -15.96 -6.76
N GLU A 352 -8.36 -15.62 -6.70
CA GLU A 352 -7.58 -15.81 -5.48
C GLU A 352 -6.51 -14.73 -5.34
N ALA A 353 -6.44 -14.13 -4.16
CA ALA A 353 -5.35 -13.22 -3.81
C ALA A 353 -4.05 -14.02 -3.62
N PHE A 354 -2.91 -13.44 -3.96
CA PHE A 354 -1.59 -14.08 -3.87
C PHE A 354 -0.59 -13.20 -3.13
N ILE A 355 0.36 -13.83 -2.44
CA ILE A 355 1.49 -13.16 -1.81
C ILE A 355 2.80 -13.63 -2.45
N ILE A 356 3.66 -12.67 -2.75
CA ILE A 356 5.04 -12.89 -3.21
C ILE A 356 5.96 -12.32 -2.15
N SER A 357 6.96 -13.09 -1.73
CA SER A 357 8.11 -12.54 -1.00
C SER A 357 9.36 -12.74 -1.83
N LEU A 358 10.11 -11.67 -2.04
CA LEU A 358 11.41 -11.64 -2.72
C LEU A 358 12.56 -11.50 -1.71
N SER A 359 12.25 -11.55 -0.40
CA SER A 359 13.24 -11.59 0.65
C SER A 359 14.26 -12.68 0.35
N GLY A 360 15.53 -12.34 0.51
CA GLY A 360 16.63 -13.29 0.31
C GLY A 360 17.10 -13.53 -1.11
N ALA A 361 16.50 -12.88 -2.10
CA ALA A 361 17.12 -12.78 -3.41
C ALA A 361 18.43 -11.98 -3.31
N ALA A 362 19.51 -12.51 -3.88
CA ALA A 362 20.81 -11.82 -3.95
C ALA A 362 20.82 -10.65 -4.97
N VAL A 363 19.67 -10.37 -5.60
CA VAL A 363 19.50 -9.43 -6.72
C VAL A 363 18.15 -8.72 -6.56
N VAL A 364 18.04 -7.84 -5.56
CA VAL A 364 17.07 -6.74 -5.64
C VAL A 364 17.86 -5.56 -6.24
N PRO A 365 17.33 -4.78 -7.21
CA PRO A 365 17.94 -3.51 -7.55
C PRO A 365 17.97 -2.69 -6.26
N GLU A 366 19.16 -2.49 -5.69
CA GLU A 366 19.23 -1.79 -4.41
C GLU A 366 18.59 -0.40 -4.58
N PRO A 367 17.67 0.00 -3.68
CA PRO A 367 17.20 1.37 -3.63
C PRO A 367 18.37 2.26 -3.25
N SER A 368 19.09 2.74 -4.27
CA SER A 368 20.03 3.87 -4.29
C SER A 368 20.66 4.26 -2.94
N ALA A 369 21.31 3.33 -2.24
CA ALA A 369 22.14 3.66 -1.09
C ALA A 369 23.53 4.14 -1.56
N LEU A 370 23.58 5.20 -2.37
CA LEU A 370 24.83 5.84 -2.77
C LEU A 370 25.21 6.98 -1.81
N ILE A 371 26.10 6.60 -0.88
CA ILE A 371 27.21 7.39 -0.32
C ILE A 371 26.87 8.60 0.57
N LEU A 372 26.85 8.38 1.89
CA LEU A 372 27.31 9.38 2.87
C LEU A 372 28.34 8.77 3.83
N ALA A 373 29.44 8.24 3.29
CA ALA A 373 30.62 7.88 4.05
C ALA A 373 31.88 8.36 3.32
N GLY A 374 32.02 9.68 3.23
CA GLY A 374 33.17 10.28 2.58
C GLY A 374 33.16 11.79 2.65
N LEU A 375 33.21 12.35 3.86
CA LEU A 375 33.77 13.67 4.23
C LEU A 375 33.51 13.94 5.72
N GLY A 376 34.19 13.20 6.57
CA GLY A 376 34.10 13.35 8.03
C GLY A 376 35.34 12.84 8.72
N GLY A 377 36.51 13.37 8.35
CA GLY A 377 37.78 12.83 8.84
C GLY A 377 38.99 13.73 8.59
N LEU A 378 38.88 15.03 8.86
CA LEU A 378 40.05 15.90 9.02
C LEU A 378 39.73 16.94 10.10
N GLY A 379 39.79 16.48 11.35
CA GLY A 379 39.64 17.29 12.54
C GLY A 379 40.35 16.65 13.72
N LEU A 380 41.46 17.29 14.13
CA LEU A 380 42.06 17.26 15.47
C LEU A 380 42.91 16.03 15.87
N LEU A 381 44.22 16.19 15.74
CA LEU A 381 45.17 15.70 16.75
C LEU A 381 46.21 16.80 17.06
N VAL A 382 45.86 17.63 18.03
CA VAL A 382 46.80 18.44 18.80
C VAL A 382 47.16 17.64 20.05
N ALA A 383 48.44 17.31 20.22
CA ALA A 383 49.15 17.32 21.51
C ALA A 383 50.62 16.92 21.30
N SER A 384 51.49 17.90 21.14
CA SER A 384 52.47 18.30 22.17
C SER A 384 53.72 17.41 22.28
N ARG A 385 54.89 18.01 22.01
CA ARG A 385 56.05 17.93 22.93
C ARG A 385 57.08 19.02 22.60
N ARG A 386 57.32 19.87 23.60
CA ARG A 386 58.37 20.91 23.68
C ARG A 386 59.76 20.29 23.83
N LYS A 387 60.79 20.91 23.24
CA LYS A 387 62.04 21.44 23.86
C LYS A 387 63.04 21.80 22.74
N LYS A 388 63.40 23.09 22.58
CA LYS A 388 64.60 23.78 23.12
C LYS A 388 65.92 23.37 22.42
N LEU A 389 66.53 24.31 21.68
CA LEU A 389 67.89 24.89 21.90
C LEU A 389 68.46 25.55 20.62
N THR A 390 68.92 26.81 20.77
CA THR A 390 70.12 27.49 20.19
C THR A 390 70.48 27.27 18.72
N SER A 391 70.81 28.28 17.91
CA SER A 391 71.54 29.54 18.16
C SER A 391 71.06 30.66 17.24
#